data_AF-A0A9X8M6Z3-F1
#
_entry.id   AF-A0A9X8M6Z3-F1
#
_cell.length_a   1.000
_cell.length_b   1.000
_cell.length_c   1.000
_cell.angle_alpha   90.00
_cell.angle_beta   90.00
_cell.angle_gamma   90.00
#
_symmetry.space_group_name_H-M   'P 1'
#
loop_
_entity.id
_entity.type
_entity.pdbx_description
1 polymer ?
#
loop_
_entity_poly.entity_id
_entity_poly.type
_entity_poly.pdbx_seq_one_letter_code
_entity_poly.pdbx_strand_id
1 'polypeptide(L)'
;MYGKLISIFICSSIMFKMRQLILQKKKQELSEYKAIGMIQDHLHILYQTIQQNTQEITKILIRLFHLIQKNGRKSHRYEKKTVFDILGIVDEHNGLRKQKKAA
;
A
#
# COMPACT_ATOMS: atom_id res chain seq x y z
N MET A 1 12.52 -23.42 6.60
CA MET A 1 11.09 -23.25 6.26
C MET A 1 10.52 -21.94 6.80
N TYR A 2 10.69 -21.61 8.09
CA TYR A 2 10.10 -20.42 8.72
C TYR A 2 10.46 -19.06 8.08
N GLY A 3 11.72 -18.83 7.70
CA GLY A 3 12.14 -17.54 7.12
C GLY A 3 11.37 -17.16 5.85
N LYS A 4 10.95 -18.14 5.04
CA LYS A 4 10.17 -17.90 3.82
C LYS A 4 8.70 -17.56 4.12
N LEU A 5 8.14 -18.11 5.20
CA LEU A 5 6.80 -17.75 5.65
C LEU A 5 6.78 -16.32 6.21
N ILE A 6 7.80 -15.97 7.00
CA ILE A 6 7.96 -14.62 7.57
C ILE A 6 8.09 -13.56 6.45
N SER A 7 8.87 -13.84 5.40
CA SER A 7 9.02 -12.90 4.29
C SER A 7 7.72 -12.70 3.51
N ILE A 8 6.96 -13.77 3.27
CA ILE A 8 5.63 -13.69 2.63
C ILE A 8 4.68 -12.85 3.49
N PHE A 9 4.67 -13.07 4.79
CA PHE A 9 3.81 -12.35 5.72
C PHE A 9 4.13 -10.83 5.76
N ILE A 10 5.42 -10.49 5.84
CA ILE A 10 5.89 -9.09 5.80
C ILE A 10 5.55 -8.43 4.46
N CYS A 11 5.85 -9.10 3.34
CA CYS A 11 5.50 -8.63 2.00
C CYS A 11 4.01 -8.31 1.86
N SER A 12 3.15 -9.26 2.26
CA SER A 12 1.71 -9.13 2.15
C SER A 12 1.18 -7.98 2.99
N SER A 13 1.70 -7.84 4.22
CA SER A 13 1.33 -6.76 5.14
C SER A 13 1.71 -5.38 4.59
N ILE A 14 2.95 -5.23 4.10
CA ILE A 14 3.43 -3.97 3.51
C ILE A 14 2.66 -3.66 2.23
N MET A 15 2.42 -4.64 1.36
CA MET A 15 1.64 -4.48 0.14
C MET A 15 0.25 -3.96 0.44
N PHE A 16 -0.46 -4.58 1.37
CA PHE A 16 -1.81 -4.18 1.72
C PHE A 16 -1.84 -2.75 2.27
N LYS A 17 -0.93 -2.41 3.19
CA LYS A 17 -0.87 -1.05 3.77
C LYS A 17 -0.46 0.03 2.77
N MET A 18 0.53 -0.22 1.91
CA MET A 18 0.92 0.74 0.88
C MET A 18 -0.23 1.03 -0.08
N ARG A 19 -0.94 -0.01 -0.54
CA ARG A 19 -2.10 0.16 -1.43
C ARG A 19 -3.25 0.90 -0.72
N GLN A 20 -3.53 0.59 0.54
CA GLN A 20 -4.54 1.30 1.34
C GLN A 20 -4.21 2.80 1.44
N LEU A 21 -2.95 3.15 1.73
CA LEU A 21 -2.50 4.53 1.84
C LEU A 21 -2.57 5.28 0.50
N ILE A 22 -2.22 4.65 -0.61
CA ILE A 22 -2.31 5.26 -1.96
C ILE A 22 -3.77 5.54 -2.30
N LEU A 23 -4.68 4.59 -2.02
CA LEU A 23 -6.10 4.78 -2.24
C LEU A 23 -6.67 5.93 -1.40
N GLN A 24 -6.30 6.02 -0.12
CA GLN A 24 -6.76 7.10 0.76
C GLN A 24 -6.25 8.48 0.33
N LYS A 25 -4.95 8.60 0.02
CA LYS A 25 -4.32 9.90 -0.26
C LYS A 25 -4.55 10.41 -1.68
N LYS A 26 -4.60 9.50 -2.66
CA LYS A 26 -4.61 9.87 -4.09
C LYS A 26 -5.82 9.31 -4.84
N LYS A 27 -6.66 8.49 -4.22
CA LYS A 27 -7.79 7.79 -4.86
C LYS A 27 -7.35 6.99 -6.09
N GLN A 28 -6.11 6.48 -6.04
CA GLN A 28 -5.52 5.66 -7.09
C GLN A 28 -5.45 4.21 -6.63
N GLU A 29 -5.69 3.30 -7.57
CA GLU A 29 -5.56 1.89 -7.32
C GLU A 29 -4.36 1.29 -8.01
N LEU A 30 -3.78 0.30 -7.35
CA LEU A 30 -2.66 -0.48 -7.85
C LEU A 30 -3.00 -1.97 -7.81
N SER A 31 -2.52 -2.73 -8.80
CA SER A 31 -2.63 -4.19 -8.80
C SER A 31 -1.74 -4.82 -7.74
N GLU A 32 -2.23 -5.88 -7.11
CA GLU A 32 -1.52 -6.63 -6.06
C GLU A 32 -0.19 -7.16 -6.56
N TYR A 33 -0.22 -7.80 -7.73
CA TYR A 33 0.98 -8.37 -8.34
C TYR A 33 2.09 -7.33 -8.59
N LYS A 34 1.72 -6.15 -9.09
CA LYS A 34 2.70 -5.07 -9.35
C LYS A 34 3.27 -4.49 -8.06
N ALA A 35 2.44 -4.34 -7.03
CA ALA A 35 2.89 -3.90 -5.72
C ALA A 35 3.84 -4.92 -5.08
N ILE A 36 3.52 -6.22 -5.14
CA ILE A 36 4.36 -7.29 -4.59
C ILE A 36 5.73 -7.31 -5.27
N GLY A 37 5.78 -7.24 -6.61
CA GLY A 37 7.06 -7.22 -7.34
C GLY A 37 7.95 -6.06 -6.86
N MET A 38 7.40 -4.84 -6.81
CA MET A 38 8.16 -3.67 -6.34
C MET A 38 8.63 -3.80 -4.89
N ILE A 39 7.81 -4.40 -4.02
CA ILE A 39 8.16 -4.60 -2.60
C ILE A 39 9.24 -5.68 -2.45
N GLN A 40 9.16 -6.76 -3.24
CA GLN A 40 10.16 -7.83 -3.23
C GLN A 40 11.54 -7.30 -3.63
N ASP A 41 11.62 -6.40 -4.62
CA ASP A 41 12.87 -5.75 -5.03
C ASP A 41 13.52 -4.93 -3.89
N HIS A 42 12.71 -4.40 -2.96
CA HIS A 42 13.17 -3.55 -1.86
C HIS A 42 13.26 -4.29 -0.51
N LEU A 43 12.90 -5.57 -0.47
CA LEU A 43 12.83 -6.37 0.75
C LEU A 43 14.19 -6.50 1.44
N HIS A 44 15.26 -6.70 0.65
CA HIS A 44 16.61 -6.83 1.17
C HIS A 44 17.07 -5.56 1.90
N ILE A 45 16.79 -4.39 1.32
CA ILE A 45 17.10 -3.08 1.90
C ILE A 45 16.30 -2.86 3.19
N LEU A 46 15.04 -3.31 3.22
CA LEU A 46 14.21 -3.26 4.42
C LEU A 46 14.82 -4.09 5.57
N TYR A 47 15.29 -5.31 5.30
CA TYR A 47 15.92 -6.15 6.33
C TYR A 47 17.19 -5.54 6.90
N GLN A 48 18.05 -4.98 6.04
CA GLN A 48 19.28 -4.34 6.48
C GLN A 48 18.99 -3.14 7.39
N THR A 49 17.96 -2.36 7.07
CA THR A 49 17.64 -1.14 7.83
C THR A 49 16.88 -1.40 9.11
N ILE A 50 16.13 -2.51 9.20
CA ILE A 50 15.58 -3.01 10.46
C ILE A 50 16.69 -3.31 11.47
N GLN A 51 17.85 -3.80 11.02
CA GLN A 51 18.98 -4.09 11.89
C GLN A 51 19.74 -2.84 12.37
N GLN A 52 19.56 -1.70 11.70
CA GLN A 52 20.33 -0.48 11.98
C GLN A 52 19.59 0.50 12.89
N ASN A 53 18.57 1.20 12.37
CA ASN A 53 17.93 2.33 13.06
C ASN A 53 16.49 2.56 12.56
N THR A 54 15.60 2.96 13.48
CA THR A 54 14.17 3.21 13.19
C THR A 54 13.93 4.39 12.22
N GLN A 55 14.79 5.40 12.24
CA GLN A 55 14.67 6.54 11.33
C GLN A 55 14.96 6.17 9.86
N GLU A 56 15.92 5.28 9.62
CA GLU A 56 16.25 4.83 8.26
C GLU A 56 15.15 3.95 7.67
N ILE A 57 14.51 3.12 8.50
CA ILE A 57 13.32 2.35 8.11
C ILE A 57 12.24 3.29 7.57
N THR A 58 11.96 4.37 8.30
CA THR A 58 10.93 5.34 7.90
C THR A 58 11.26 6.00 6.56
N LYS A 59 12.53 6.40 6.35
CA LYS A 59 12.98 6.98 5.07
C LYS A 59 12.80 6.01 3.90
N ILE A 60 13.13 4.73 4.09
CA ILE A 60 12.97 3.71 3.04
C ILE A 60 11.51 3.42 2.75
N LEU A 61 10.66 3.31 3.77
CA LEU A 61 9.23 3.12 3.58
C LEU A 61 8.60 4.29 2.81
N ILE A 62 9.02 5.53 3.09
CA ILE A 62 8.58 6.71 2.34
C ILE A 62 9.05 6.66 0.87
N ARG A 63 10.32 6.28 0.63
CA ARG A 63 10.83 6.11 -0.75
C ARG A 63 10.06 5.03 -1.50
N LEU A 64 9.82 3.90 -0.86
CA LEU A 64 9.05 2.79 -1.42
C LEU A 64 7.62 3.23 -1.75
N PHE A 65 6.97 3.99 -0.85
CA PHE A 65 5.65 4.56 -1.11
C PHE A 65 5.64 5.44 -2.37
N HIS A 66 6.60 6.36 -2.51
CA HIS A 66 6.68 7.22 -3.69
C HIS A 66 6.97 6.45 -4.98
N LEU A 67 7.79 5.39 -4.92
CA LEU A 67 8.10 4.55 -6.09
C LEU A 67 6.86 3.78 -6.55
N ILE A 68 6.16 3.14 -5.60
CA ILE A 68 4.91 2.42 -5.85
C ILE A 68 3.86 3.38 -6.39
N GLN A 69 3.76 4.59 -5.84
CA GLN A 69 2.85 5.62 -6.31
C GLN A 69 3.16 6.05 -7.76
N LYS A 70 4.42 6.34 -8.08
CA LYS A 70 4.82 6.81 -9.42
C LYS A 70 4.54 5.76 -10.49
N ASN A 71 4.80 4.49 -10.16
CA ASN A 71 4.70 3.40 -11.11
C ASN A 71 3.35 2.69 -11.06
N GLY A 72 2.49 3.06 -10.11
CA GLY A 72 1.30 2.29 -9.74
C GLY A 72 0.00 2.97 -10.10
N ARG A 73 -0.44 2.80 -11.35
CA ARG A 73 -1.81 3.09 -11.76
C ARG A 73 -2.39 1.87 -12.45
N LYS A 74 -3.39 1.25 -11.81
CA LYS A 74 -4.19 0.18 -12.39
C LYS A 74 -5.27 0.82 -13.28
N SER A 75 -5.44 0.28 -14.48
CA SER A 75 -6.62 0.59 -15.28
C SER A 75 -7.83 -0.09 -14.63
N HIS A 76 -8.87 0.70 -14.38
CA HIS A 76 -10.11 0.20 -13.81
C HIS A 76 -11.04 -0.22 -14.94
N ARG A 77 -11.48 -1.49 -14.94
CA ARG A 77 -12.53 -1.92 -15.86
C ARG A 77 -13.87 -1.38 -15.36
N TYR A 78 -14.65 -0.79 -16.25
CA TYR A 78 -15.97 -0.25 -15.91
C TYR A 78 -16.80 -1.26 -15.10
N GLU A 79 -17.44 -0.78 -14.01
CA GLU A 79 -18.27 -1.54 -13.04
C GLU A 79 -17.61 -2.62 -12.17
N LYS A 80 -16.31 -2.88 -12.30
CA LYS A 80 -15.65 -3.89 -11.44
C LYS A 80 -15.32 -3.33 -10.06
N LYS A 81 -16.00 -3.80 -9.03
CA LYS A 81 -15.65 -3.51 -7.63
C LYS A 81 -14.22 -3.94 -7.32
N THR A 82 -13.55 -3.12 -6.52
CA THR A 82 -12.17 -3.33 -6.12
C THR A 82 -12.12 -4.04 -4.77
N VAL A 83 -10.96 -4.59 -4.41
CA VAL A 83 -10.80 -5.26 -3.10
C VAL A 83 -11.14 -4.30 -1.95
N PHE A 84 -10.80 -3.02 -2.09
CA PHE A 84 -11.11 -2.03 -1.07
C PHE A 84 -12.59 -1.64 -1.04
N ASP A 85 -13.29 -1.67 -2.18
CA ASP A 85 -14.74 -1.48 -2.23
C ASP A 85 -15.49 -2.64 -1.56
N ILE A 86 -15.03 -3.87 -1.77
CA ILE A 86 -15.63 -5.07 -1.13
C ILE A 86 -15.40 -5.02 0.39
N LEU A 87 -14.22 -4.56 0.82
CA LEU A 87 -13.86 -4.45 2.24
C LEU A 87 -14.42 -3.18 2.92
N GLY A 88 -15.08 -2.27 2.19
CA GLY A 88 -15.64 -1.03 2.75
C GLY A 88 -14.61 -0.01 3.26
N ILE A 89 -13.34 -0.15 2.90
CA ILE A 89 -12.23 0.66 3.45
C ILE A 89 -12.27 2.12 2.95
N VAL A 90 -13.04 2.40 1.89
CA VAL A 90 -13.08 3.72 1.23
C VAL A 90 -14.09 4.70 1.86
N ASP A 91 -15.08 4.20 2.60
CA ASP A 91 -16.27 5.00 2.97
C ASP A 91 -16.07 5.92 4.19
N GLU A 92 -15.13 5.63 5.10
CA GLU A 92 -14.96 6.45 6.33
C GLU A 92 -14.56 7.90 6.04
N HIS A 93 -13.75 8.17 5.01
CA HIS A 93 -13.34 9.54 4.67
C HIS A 93 -14.37 10.31 3.84
N ASN A 94 -15.24 9.63 3.09
CA ASN A 94 -16.27 10.29 2.29
C ASN A 94 -17.51 10.65 3.12
N GLY A 95 -17.85 9.86 4.15
CA GLY A 95 -18.93 10.18 5.09
C GLY A 95 -18.69 11.51 5.83
N LEU A 96 -17.48 11.72 6.35
CA LEU A 96 -17.06 12.97 7.00
C LEU A 96 -17.07 14.19 6.05
N ARG A 97 -16.77 14.00 4.77
CA ARG A 97 -16.80 15.07 3.76
C ARG A 97 -18.20 15.42 3.28
N LYS A 98 -19.13 14.45 3.27
CA LYS A 98 -20.56 14.70 3.01
C LYS A 98 -21.22 15.44 4.17
N GLN A 99 -20.92 15.08 5.42
CA GLN A 99 -21.45 15.77 6.60
C GLN A 99 -21.00 17.25 6.67
N LYS A 100 -19.75 17.56 6.30
CA LYS A 100 -19.24 18.95 6.25
C LYS A 100 -19.78 19.81 5.10
N LYS A 101 -20.47 19.23 4.12
CA LYS A 101 -21.10 19.97 3.00
C LYS A 101 -22.59 20.20 3.21
N ALA A 102 -23.18 19.53 4.20
CA ALA A 102 -24.60 19.62 4.54
C ALA A 102 -24.85 20.44 5.82
N ALA A 103 -23.79 21.03 6.39
CA ALA A 103 -23.83 21.95 7.53
C ALA A 103 -23.42 23.36 7.06
#